data_AF-A0A7V4YSN9-F1
#
_entry.id   AF-A0A7V4YSN9-F1
#
_cell.length_a   1.000
_cell.length_b   1.000
_cell.length_c   1.000
_cell.angle_alpha   90.00
_cell.angle_beta   90.00
_cell.angle_gamma   90.00
#
_symmetry.space_group_name_H-M   'P 1'
#
loop_
_entity.id
_entity.type
_entity.pdbx_description
1 polymer ?
#
loop_
_entity_poly.entity_id
_entity_poly.type
_entity_poly.pdbx_seq_one_letter_code
_entity_poly.pdbx_strand_id
1 'polypeptide(L)'
;MNSSIFFKWLAVVTLVTASVLAGLHFALPEARPHWKFAIISLVLFVMVCLGLFFAGKNAVRGKSKAAFINLVSGSVFGKMVLAIAVLFLYQRITKPENEWFVGIFLTCYVIYTGFEVWFMTRLARA
;
A
#
# COMPACT_ATOMS: atom_id res chain seq x y z
N MET A 1 -5.43 -13.66 12.92
CA MET A 1 -4.98 -14.24 11.62
C MET A 1 -3.56 -14.77 11.75
N ASN A 2 -3.29 -15.96 11.22
CA ASN A 2 -1.96 -16.59 11.33
C ASN A 2 -0.95 -15.96 10.35
N SER A 3 0.33 -15.85 10.73
CA SER A 3 1.36 -15.15 9.95
C SER A 3 1.48 -15.72 8.52
N SER A 4 1.46 -17.05 8.37
CA SER A 4 1.60 -17.69 7.06
C SER A 4 0.44 -17.38 6.10
N ILE A 5 -0.77 -17.12 6.62
CA ILE A 5 -1.92 -16.73 5.81
C ILE A 5 -1.75 -15.28 5.32
N PHE A 6 -1.29 -14.39 6.21
CA PHE A 6 -1.01 -13.00 5.85
C PHE A 6 0.02 -12.90 4.72
N PHE A 7 1.18 -13.58 4.85
CA PHE A 7 2.22 -13.54 3.83
C PHE A 7 1.76 -14.12 2.49
N LYS A 8 0.95 -15.19 2.50
CA LYS A 8 0.35 -15.74 1.27
C LYS A 8 -0.53 -14.70 0.56
N TRP A 9 -1.44 -14.05 1.31
CA TRP A 9 -2.30 -13.03 0.71
C TRP A 9 -1.53 -11.77 0.29
N LEU A 10 -0.54 -11.34 1.07
CA LEU A 10 0.34 -10.24 0.71
C LEU A 10 1.07 -10.55 -0.61
N ALA A 11 1.60 -11.76 -0.77
CA ALA A 11 2.25 -12.18 -2.01
C ALA A 11 1.27 -12.20 -3.20
N VAL A 12 0.05 -12.72 -3.01
CA VAL A 12 -1.00 -12.70 -4.04
C VAL A 12 -1.37 -11.27 -4.44
N VAL A 13 -1.64 -10.39 -3.48
CA VAL A 13 -1.98 -8.98 -3.74
C VAL A 13 -0.83 -8.26 -4.42
N THR A 14 0.41 -8.52 -3.99
CA THR A 14 1.60 -7.95 -4.62
C THR A 14 1.73 -8.41 -6.07
N LEU A 15 1.51 -9.70 -6.34
CA LEU A 15 1.57 -10.28 -7.68
C LEU A 15 0.47 -9.74 -8.58
N VAL A 16 -0.78 -9.65 -8.08
CA VAL A 16 -1.90 -9.03 -8.80
C VAL A 16 -1.61 -7.56 -9.10
N THR A 17 -1.10 -6.80 -8.13
CA THR A 17 -0.74 -5.39 -8.33
C THR A 17 0.38 -5.25 -9.36
N ALA A 18 1.40 -6.10 -9.29
CA ALA A 18 2.48 -6.13 -10.27
C ALA A 18 1.97 -6.48 -11.68
N SER A 19 1.05 -7.43 -11.81
CA SER A 19 0.41 -7.76 -13.09
C SER A 19 -0.41 -6.59 -13.65
N VAL A 20 -1.17 -5.89 -12.81
CA VAL A 20 -1.93 -4.69 -13.21
C VAL A 20 -0.98 -3.58 -13.67
N LEU A 21 0.09 -3.33 -12.93
CA LEU A 21 1.12 -2.35 -13.29
C LEU A 21 1.86 -2.73 -14.58
N ALA A 22 2.16 -4.01 -14.78
CA ALA A 22 2.75 -4.51 -16.01
C ALA A 22 1.78 -4.33 -17.19
N GLY A 23 0.49 -4.63 -17.00
CA GLY A 23 -0.54 -4.37 -18.01
C GLY A 23 -0.63 -2.89 -18.39
N LEU A 24 -0.61 -1.99 -17.40
CA LEU A 24 -0.56 -0.53 -17.61
C LEU A 24 0.71 -0.11 -18.36
N HIS A 25 1.87 -0.71 -18.04
CA HIS A 25 3.13 -0.43 -18.72
C HIS A 25 3.14 -0.83 -20.20
N PHE A 26 2.52 -1.96 -20.54
CA PHE A 26 2.40 -2.41 -21.94
C PHE A 26 1.32 -1.63 -22.71
N ALA A 27 0.20 -1.31 -22.08
CA ALA A 27 -0.94 -0.64 -22.72
C ALA A 27 -0.74 0.87 -22.92
N LEU A 28 0.03 1.54 -22.06
CA LEU A 28 0.19 3.00 -22.08
C LEU A 28 1.66 3.41 -22.28
N PRO A 29 2.00 4.08 -23.39
CA PRO A 29 3.35 4.61 -23.62
C PRO A 29 3.79 5.58 -22.51
N GLU A 30 2.86 6.37 -21.99
CA GLU A 30 3.10 7.37 -20.93
C GLU A 30 3.42 6.78 -19.56
N ALA A 31 3.05 5.51 -19.32
CA ALA A 31 3.36 4.82 -18.06
C ALA A 31 4.78 4.25 -18.04
N ARG A 32 5.45 4.14 -19.20
CA ARG A 32 6.80 3.56 -19.34
C ARG A 32 7.89 4.29 -18.56
N PRO A 33 8.01 5.64 -18.64
CA PRO A 33 9.05 6.35 -17.89
C PRO A 33 8.84 6.31 -16.37
N HIS A 34 7.60 6.07 -15.90
CA HIS A 34 7.25 6.02 -14.48
C HIS A 34 7.40 4.63 -13.84
N TRP A 35 7.95 3.63 -14.55
CA TRP A 35 8.10 2.27 -14.02
C TRP A 35 8.90 2.20 -12.71
N LYS A 36 9.98 2.98 -12.58
CA LYS A 36 10.76 3.06 -11.33
C LYS A 36 9.89 3.53 -10.16
N PHE A 37 9.02 4.51 -10.40
CA PHE A 37 8.10 5.04 -9.41
C PHE A 37 7.01 4.03 -9.02
N ALA A 38 6.54 3.23 -9.99
CA ALA A 38 5.60 2.13 -9.75
C ALA A 38 6.19 1.08 -8.79
N ILE A 39 7.45 0.67 -9.02
CA ILE A 39 8.15 -0.28 -8.13
C ILE A 39 8.33 0.30 -6.73
N ILE A 40 8.80 1.56 -6.63
CA ILE A 40 9.00 2.22 -5.33
C ILE A 40 7.69 2.28 -4.55
N SER A 41 6.59 2.65 -5.22
CA SER A 41 5.27 2.72 -4.62
C SER A 41 4.80 1.35 -4.12
N LEU A 42 4.99 0.31 -4.94
CA LEU A 42 4.65 -1.07 -4.58
C LEU A 42 5.42 -1.52 -3.34
N VAL A 43 6.75 -1.36 -3.32
CA VAL A 43 7.60 -1.71 -2.17
C VAL A 43 7.16 -0.94 -0.92
N LEU A 44 6.86 0.34 -1.08
CA LEU A 44 6.42 1.19 0.02
C LEU A 44 5.09 0.70 0.63
N PHE A 45 4.09 0.36 -0.19
CA PHE A 45 2.82 -0.16 0.34
C PHE A 45 2.97 -1.55 0.97
N VAL A 46 3.84 -2.40 0.45
CA VAL A 46 4.20 -3.68 1.08
C VAL A 46 4.81 -3.45 2.46
N MET A 47 5.77 -2.53 2.57
CA MET A 47 6.40 -2.15 3.85
C MET A 47 5.37 -1.65 4.86
N VAL A 48 4.45 -0.79 4.41
CA VAL A 48 3.36 -0.30 5.27
C VAL A 48 2.50 -1.46 5.77
N CYS A 49 2.08 -2.37 4.88
CA CYS A 49 1.27 -3.54 5.27
C CYS A 49 2.00 -4.46 6.27
N LEU A 50 3.32 -4.66 6.09
CA LEU A 50 4.14 -5.42 7.03
C LEU A 50 4.14 -4.75 8.40
N GLY A 51 4.44 -3.45 8.46
CA GLY A 51 4.44 -2.68 9.71
C GLY A 51 3.10 -2.77 10.45
N LEU A 52 2.00 -2.63 9.73
CA LEU A 52 0.64 -2.77 10.25
C LEU A 52 0.32 -4.17 10.76
N PHE A 53 0.77 -5.21 10.08
CA PHE A 53 0.54 -6.57 10.53
C PHE A 53 1.24 -6.87 11.86
N PHE A 54 2.51 -6.46 11.99
CA PHE A 54 3.25 -6.61 13.24
C PHE A 54 2.66 -5.77 14.37
N ALA A 55 2.34 -4.51 14.09
CA ALA A 55 1.78 -3.62 15.09
C ALA A 55 0.34 -4.03 15.49
N GLY A 56 -0.45 -4.51 14.53
CA GLY A 56 -1.76 -5.11 14.78
C GLY A 56 -1.68 -6.37 15.64
N LYS A 57 -0.71 -7.27 15.40
CA LYS A 57 -0.50 -8.46 16.25
C LYS A 57 -0.15 -8.09 17.68
N ASN A 58 0.67 -7.06 17.88
CA ASN A 58 1.02 -6.56 19.20
C ASN A 58 -0.19 -5.90 19.89
N ALA A 59 -1.00 -5.14 19.14
CA ALA A 59 -2.20 -4.49 19.67
C ALA A 59 -3.26 -5.49 20.15
N VAL A 60 -3.47 -6.60 19.42
CA VAL A 60 -4.42 -7.66 19.81
C VAL A 60 -3.97 -8.37 21.10
N ARG A 61 -2.66 -8.59 21.29
CA ARG A 61 -2.13 -9.14 22.56
C ARG A 61 -2.37 -8.23 23.76
N GLY A 62 -2.48 -6.92 23.55
CA GLY A 62 -2.63 -5.92 24.62
C GLY A 62 -4.04 -5.72 25.19
N LYS A 63 -5.07 -6.50 24.78
CA LYS A 63 -6.50 -6.34 25.19
C LYS A 63 -7.16 -4.98 24.88
N SER A 64 -6.45 -4.03 24.30
CA SER A 64 -6.94 -2.67 24.02
C SER A 64 -7.50 -2.56 22.61
N LYS A 65 -8.83 -2.64 22.47
CA LYS A 65 -9.52 -2.33 21.19
C LYS A 65 -9.21 -0.91 20.69
N ALA A 66 -8.96 0.02 21.60
CA ALA A 66 -8.60 1.40 21.28
C ALA A 66 -7.22 1.49 20.58
N ALA A 67 -6.23 0.72 21.02
CA ALA A 67 -4.92 0.68 20.36
C ALA A 67 -5.02 0.17 18.93
N PHE A 68 -5.90 -0.82 18.68
CA PHE A 68 -6.13 -1.35 17.35
C PHE A 68 -6.79 -0.31 16.42
N ILE A 69 -7.85 0.36 16.89
CA ILE A 69 -8.53 1.42 16.11
C ILE A 69 -7.59 2.57 15.81
N ASN A 70 -6.81 3.04 16.78
CA ASN A 70 -5.83 4.09 16.58
C ASN A 70 -4.74 3.70 15.57
N LEU A 71 -4.40 2.41 15.48
CA LEU A 71 -3.44 1.90 14.51
C LEU A 71 -3.99 1.92 13.08
N VAL A 72 -5.24 1.50 12.90
CA VAL A 72 -5.94 1.56 11.60
C VAL A 72 -6.08 3.02 11.16
N SER A 73 -6.59 3.90 12.03
CA SER A 73 -6.74 5.31 11.73
C SER A 73 -5.39 5.97 11.42
N GLY A 74 -4.36 5.69 12.22
CA GLY A 74 -3.01 6.20 12.01
C GLY A 74 -2.38 5.74 10.70
N SER A 75 -2.67 4.52 10.26
CA SER A 75 -2.23 4.03 8.94
C SER A 75 -2.93 4.76 7.80
N VAL A 76 -4.25 4.93 7.86
CA VAL A 76 -5.01 5.63 6.81
C VAL A 76 -4.50 7.06 6.66
N PHE A 77 -4.38 7.79 7.78
CA PHE A 77 -3.83 9.16 7.78
C PHE A 77 -2.37 9.20 7.34
N GLY A 78 -1.54 8.28 7.86
CA GLY A 78 -0.14 8.16 7.51
C GLY A 78 0.05 7.94 6.01
N LYS A 79 -0.76 7.06 5.40
CA LYS A 79 -0.74 6.83 3.95
C LYS A 79 -1.20 8.03 3.15
N MET A 80 -2.19 8.81 3.62
CA MET A 80 -2.62 10.03 2.93
C MET A 80 -1.50 11.09 2.92
N VAL A 81 -0.85 11.32 4.06
CA VAL A 81 0.29 12.24 4.15
C VAL A 81 1.46 11.74 3.29
N LEU A 82 1.74 10.45 3.35
CA LEU A 82 2.82 9.83 2.60
C LEU A 82 2.55 9.87 1.09
N ALA A 83 1.29 9.69 0.66
CA ALA A 83 0.88 9.87 -0.73
C ALA A 83 1.20 11.28 -1.22
N ILE A 84 0.79 12.31 -0.46
CA ILE A 84 1.07 13.70 -0.80
C ILE A 84 2.59 13.94 -0.85
N ALA A 85 3.34 13.48 0.15
CA ALA A 85 4.78 13.66 0.22
C ALA A 85 5.50 12.99 -0.96
N VAL A 86 5.14 11.75 -1.31
CA VAL A 86 5.75 10.99 -2.41
C VAL A 86 5.41 11.61 -3.76
N LEU A 87 4.15 12.00 -3.98
CA LEU A 87 3.74 12.66 -5.23
C LEU A 87 4.43 14.01 -5.40
N PHE A 88 4.47 14.82 -4.35
CA PHE A 88 5.13 16.14 -4.37
C PHE A 88 6.63 16.01 -4.60
N LEU A 89 7.30 15.08 -3.91
CA LEU A 89 8.73 14.81 -4.08
C LEU A 89 9.03 14.34 -5.50
N TYR A 90 8.19 13.46 -6.05
CA TYR A 90 8.36 12.95 -7.42
C TYR A 90 8.17 14.05 -8.47
N GLN A 91 7.16 14.90 -8.31
CA GLN A 91 6.89 16.03 -9.18
C GLN A 91 8.06 17.03 -9.17
N ARG A 92 8.63 17.31 -7.99
CA ARG A 92 9.72 18.28 -7.81
C ARG A 92 11.06 17.80 -8.37
N ILE A 93 11.35 16.50 -8.26
CA ILE A 93 12.61 15.90 -8.75
C ILE A 93 12.55 15.66 -10.25
N THR A 94 11.44 15.10 -10.73
CA THR A 94 11.38 14.51 -12.08
C THR A 94 10.71 15.41 -13.11
N LYS A 95 9.97 16.46 -12.67
CA LYS A 95 9.13 17.32 -13.51
C LYS A 95 8.45 16.53 -14.64
N PRO A 96 7.67 15.49 -14.29
CA PRO A 96 7.09 14.63 -15.30
C PRO A 96 6.15 15.44 -16.19
N GLU A 97 6.31 15.33 -17.51
CA GLU A 97 5.44 16.02 -18.49
C GLU A 97 4.00 15.49 -18.43
N ASN A 98 3.81 14.27 -17.90
CA ASN A 98 2.52 13.59 -17.78
C ASN A 98 2.20 13.16 -16.34
N GLU A 99 0.96 13.36 -15.92
CA GLU A 99 0.48 13.12 -14.54
C GLU A 99 0.12 11.64 -14.26
N TRP A 100 0.41 10.72 -15.17
CA TRP A 100 0.07 9.29 -15.07
C TRP A 100 0.70 8.58 -13.86
N PHE A 101 1.79 9.13 -13.30
CA PHE A 101 2.39 8.63 -12.05
C PHE A 101 1.40 8.70 -10.88
N VAL A 102 0.50 9.69 -10.86
CA VAL A 102 -0.55 9.83 -9.84
C VAL A 102 -1.53 8.65 -9.91
N GLY A 103 -1.95 8.28 -11.13
CA GLY A 103 -2.85 7.15 -11.36
C GLY A 103 -2.24 5.80 -10.95
N ILE A 104 -0.95 5.60 -11.26
CA ILE A 104 -0.18 4.42 -10.81
C ILE A 104 -0.15 4.36 -9.27
N PHE A 105 0.15 5.49 -8.62
CA PHE A 105 0.21 5.56 -7.17
C PHE A 105 -1.16 5.26 -6.53
N LEU A 106 -2.22 5.90 -7.03
CA LEU A 106 -3.59 5.72 -6.55
C LEU A 106 -4.06 4.27 -6.72
N THR A 107 -3.71 3.63 -7.82
CA THR A 107 -4.05 2.22 -8.06
C THR A 107 -3.44 1.32 -6.98
N CYS A 108 -2.14 1.49 -6.71
CA CYS A 108 -1.47 0.80 -5.60
C CYS A 108 -2.15 1.13 -4.26
N TYR A 109 -2.39 2.41 -3.99
CA TYR A 109 -3.02 2.87 -2.76
C TYR A 109 -4.36 2.17 -2.51
N VAL A 110 -5.25 2.13 -3.50
CA VAL A 110 -6.58 1.54 -3.35
C VAL A 110 -6.49 0.03 -3.12
N ILE A 111 -5.70 -0.69 -3.91
CA ILE A 111 -5.55 -2.14 -3.79
C ILE A 111 -5.00 -2.52 -2.41
N TYR A 112 -3.92 -1.87 -1.98
CA TYR A 112 -3.32 -2.16 -0.68
C TYR A 112 -4.16 -1.66 0.50
N THR A 113 -4.96 -0.60 0.33
CA THR A 113 -5.89 -0.14 1.37
C THR A 113 -7.06 -1.11 1.54
N GLY A 114 -7.62 -1.64 0.45
CA GLY A 114 -8.63 -2.69 0.52
C GLY A 114 -8.10 -3.95 1.21
N PHE A 115 -6.89 -4.38 0.84
CA PHE A 115 -6.22 -5.50 1.50
C PHE A 115 -5.97 -5.22 2.99
N GLU A 116 -5.54 -4.01 3.33
CA GLU A 116 -5.31 -3.59 4.71
C GLU A 116 -6.55 -3.70 5.58
N VAL A 117 -7.63 -3.05 5.18
CA VAL A 117 -8.89 -3.05 5.92
C VAL A 117 -9.40 -4.48 6.08
N TRP A 118 -9.28 -5.32 5.04
CA TRP A 118 -9.66 -6.71 5.09
C TRP A 118 -8.86 -7.50 6.13
N PHE A 119 -7.52 -7.43 6.07
CA PHE A 119 -6.67 -8.23 6.95
C PHE A 119 -6.75 -7.74 8.40
N MET A 120 -6.85 -6.42 8.60
CA MET A 120 -6.98 -5.81 9.92
C MET A 120 -8.32 -6.17 10.56
N THR A 121 -9.44 -6.09 9.83
CA THR A 121 -10.74 -6.55 10.34
C THR A 121 -10.70 -8.02 10.75
N ARG A 122 -9.99 -8.86 10.00
CA ARG A 122 -9.80 -10.28 10.33
C ARG A 122 -8.83 -10.51 11.49
N LEU A 123 -7.90 -9.59 11.73
CA LEU A 123 -7.01 -9.60 12.88
C LEU A 123 -7.75 -9.19 14.16
N ALA A 124 -8.65 -8.21 14.09
CA ALA A 124 -9.45 -7.73 15.22
C ALA A 124 -10.50 -8.73 15.72
N ARG A 125 -10.97 -9.62 14.84
CA ARG A 125 -11.93 -10.69 15.18
C ARG A 125 -11.28 -11.98 15.68
N ALA A 126 -9.96 -12.11 15.57
CA ALA A 126 -9.21 -13.30 15.97
C ALA A 126 -8.64 -13.15 17.38
#